data_AF-A0A3M5HDD1-F1
#
_entry.id   AF-A0A3M5HDD1-F1
#
_cell.length_a   1.000
_cell.length_b   1.000
_cell.length_c   1.000
_cell.angle_alpha   90.00
_cell.angle_beta   90.00
_cell.angle_gamma   90.00
#
_symmetry.space_group_name_H-M   'P 1'
#
loop_
_entity.id
_entity.type
_entity.pdbx_description
1 polymer ?
#
loop_
_entity_poly.entity_id
_entity_poly.type
_entity_poly.pdbx_seq_one_letter_code
_entity_poly.pdbx_strand_id
1 'polypeptide(L)'
;IRQYCDRYGMQPVIPLRKMHRKPRPGLPRLFDRPQYKKRNVIERVFSWLKEKRRIFMRYDKLASSFKAMVTLACIEKCLRADFSDKP
;
A
#
# COMPACT_ATOMS: atom_id res chain seq x y z
N ILE A 1 12.91 -5.67 8.26
CA ILE A 1 12.55 -4.44 7.49
C ILE A 1 13.50 -3.29 7.80
N ARG A 2 13.53 -2.70 9.01
CA ARG A 2 14.44 -1.55 9.28
C ARG A 2 15.93 -1.87 9.09
N GLN A 3 16.41 -2.99 9.64
CA GLN A 3 17.77 -3.48 9.41
C GLN A 3 18.09 -3.74 7.92
N TYR A 4 17.07 -4.11 7.14
CA TYR A 4 17.20 -4.28 5.69
C TYR A 4 17.33 -2.93 5.01
N CYS A 5 16.47 -1.96 5.35
CA CYS A 5 16.57 -0.58 4.86
C CYS A 5 17.96 0.01 5.14
N ASP A 6 18.49 -0.19 6.36
CA ASP A 6 19.83 0.27 6.74
C ASP A 6 20.92 -0.36 5.88
N ARG A 7 20.85 -1.68 5.65
CA ARG A 7 21.80 -2.41 4.79
C ARG A 7 21.83 -1.88 3.36
N TYR A 8 20.70 -1.41 2.85
CA TYR A 8 20.56 -0.92 1.47
C TYR A 8 20.48 0.61 1.36
N GLY A 9 20.81 1.36 2.42
CA GLY A 9 20.80 2.82 2.41
C GLY A 9 19.42 3.46 2.18
N MET A 10 18.34 2.73 2.46
CA MET A 10 16.97 3.24 2.33
C MET A 10 16.53 3.89 3.64
N GLN A 11 15.91 5.08 3.57
CA GLN A 11 15.39 5.75 4.76
C GLN A 11 14.02 5.16 5.16
N PRO A 12 13.88 4.52 6.34
CA PRO A 12 12.60 3.94 6.74
C PRO A 12 11.67 5.01 7.34
N VAL A 13 10.61 5.39 6.62
CA VAL A 13 9.61 6.40 7.04
C VAL A 13 8.53 5.82 7.98
N ILE A 14 8.79 4.66 8.57
CA ILE A 14 7.82 3.93 9.38
C ILE A 14 7.84 4.52 10.80
N PRO A 15 6.68 4.82 11.43
CA PRO A 15 6.65 5.26 12.82
C PRO A 15 7.15 4.16 13.75
N LEU A 16 7.76 4.57 14.86
CA LEU A 16 8.05 3.64 15.94
C LEU A 16 6.73 3.26 16.61
N ARG A 17 6.51 1.96 16.81
CA ARG A 17 5.37 1.48 17.58
C ARG A 17 5.59 1.90 19.04
N LYS A 18 4.57 2.51 19.66
CA LYS A 18 4.58 2.74 21.11
C LYS A 18 4.60 1.37 21.80
N MET A 19 5.64 1.10 22.59
CA MET A 19 5.81 -0.14 23.33
C MET A 19 5.98 0.18 24.81
N HIS A 20 5.49 -0.70 25.70
CA HIS A 20 5.69 -0.58 27.15
C HIS A 20 7.17 -0.76 27.55
N ARG A 21 7.93 -1.52 26.75
CA ARG A 21 9.37 -1.71 26.95
C ARG A 21 10.15 -0.56 26.31
N LYS A 22 11.28 -0.20 26.90
CA LYS A 22 12.19 0.81 26.33
C LYS A 22 12.53 0.42 24.88
N PRO A 23 12.40 1.35 23.91
CA PRO A 23 12.77 1.08 22.54
C PRO A 23 14.26 0.68 22.48
N ARG A 24 14.60 -0.20 21.54
CA ARG A 24 16.00 -0.62 21.36
C ARG A 24 16.89 0.63 21.17
N PRO A 25 18.06 0.68 21.82
CA PRO A 25 18.99 1.79 21.65
C PRO A 25 19.38 1.92 20.17
N GLY A 26 19.31 3.14 19.66
CA GLY A 26 19.57 3.47 18.26
C GLY A 26 19.17 4.91 17.97
N LEU A 27 19.69 5.47 16.87
CA LEU A 27 19.47 6.86 16.48
C LEU A 27 17.96 7.18 16.45
N PRO A 28 17.49 8.31 17.02
CA PRO A 28 16.12 8.75 16.86
C PRO A 28 15.84 8.89 15.37
N ARG A 29 15.10 7.93 14.82
CA ARG A 29 14.90 7.87 13.37
C ARG A 29 13.91 8.95 12.99
N LEU A 30 14.36 9.87 12.13
CA LEU A 30 13.55 10.94 11.58
C LEU A 30 12.26 10.33 11.00
N PHE A 31 11.12 10.68 11.61
CA PHE A 31 9.82 10.22 11.17
C PHE A 31 9.13 11.34 10.41
N ASP A 32 9.09 11.21 9.09
CA ASP A 32 8.32 12.10 8.23
C ASP A 32 6.83 11.69 8.24
N ARG A 33 6.04 12.39 9.05
CA ARG A 33 4.58 12.24 9.13
C ARG A 33 3.89 12.49 7.79
N PRO A 34 4.09 13.64 7.09
CA PRO A 34 3.42 13.89 5.82
C PRO A 34 3.76 12.84 4.76
N GLN A 35 5.00 12.36 4.70
CA GLN A 35 5.37 11.29 3.76
C GLN A 35 4.71 9.95 4.14
N TYR A 36 4.64 9.60 5.42
CA TYR A 36 3.96 8.37 5.87
C TYR A 36 2.45 8.38 5.56
N LYS A 37 1.79 9.55 5.63
CA LYS A 37 0.36 9.69 5.31
C LYS A 37 0.03 9.33 3.85
N LYS A 38 0.95 9.56 2.91
CA LYS A 38 0.75 9.23 1.48
C LYS A 38 0.49 7.74 1.25
N ARG A 39 0.93 6.86 2.16
CA ARG A 39 0.68 5.41 2.10
C ARG A 39 -0.81 5.04 2.13
N ASN A 40 -1.65 5.85 2.78
CA ASN A 40 -3.09 5.62 2.87
C ASN A 40 -3.77 5.54 1.49
N VAL A 41 -3.25 6.27 0.49
CA VAL A 41 -3.78 6.21 -0.89
C VAL A 41 -3.60 4.79 -1.45
N ILE A 42 -2.40 4.23 -1.31
CA ILE A 42 -2.08 2.88 -1.77
C ILE A 42 -2.91 1.84 -0.99
N GLU A 43 -3.03 1.99 0.34
CA GLU A 43 -3.83 1.10 1.17
C GLU A 43 -5.31 1.10 0.75
N ARG A 44 -5.90 2.27 0.48
CA ARG A 44 -7.27 2.38 0.00
C ARG A 44 -7.48 1.69 -1.35
N VAL A 45 -6.54 1.85 -2.28
CA VAL A 45 -6.59 1.16 -3.58
C VAL A 45 -6.56 -0.36 -3.38
N PHE A 46 -5.66 -0.86 -2.53
CA PHE A 46 -5.61 -2.30 -2.26
C PHE A 46 -6.81 -2.82 -1.49
N SER A 47 -7.35 -2.08 -0.52
CA SER A 47 -8.58 -2.46 0.17
C SER A 47 -9.75 -2.62 -0.82
N TRP A 48 -9.92 -1.65 -1.72
CA TRP A 48 -10.93 -1.73 -2.78
C TRP A 48 -10.67 -2.89 -3.76
N LEU A 49 -9.42 -3.12 -4.18
CA LEU A 49 -9.08 -4.28 -5.03
C LEU A 49 -9.40 -5.60 -4.33
N LYS A 50 -9.27 -5.67 -3.01
CA LYS A 50 -9.59 -6.86 -2.22
C LYS A 50 -11.09 -7.11 -2.06
N GLU A 51 -11.94 -6.09 -2.19
CA GLU A 51 -13.40 -6.28 -2.23
C GLU A 51 -13.83 -7.14 -3.43
N LYS A 52 -13.07 -7.08 -4.53
CA LYS A 52 -13.30 -7.93 -5.71
C LYS A 52 -12.78 -9.34 -5.41
N ARG A 53 -13.67 -10.22 -4.92
CA ARG A 53 -13.35 -11.61 -4.50
C ARG A 53 -12.49 -12.39 -5.49
N ARG A 54 -12.73 -12.23 -6.80
CA ARG A 54 -11.94 -12.91 -7.85
C ARG A 54 -10.46 -12.54 -7.84
N ILE A 55 -10.15 -11.27 -7.60
CA ILE A 55 -8.77 -10.76 -7.51
C ILE A 55 -8.17 -11.16 -6.17
N PHE A 56 -8.91 -10.99 -5.06
CA PHE A 56 -8.43 -11.32 -3.73
C PHE A 56 -8.05 -12.80 -3.57
N MET A 57 -8.94 -13.70 -4.00
CA MET A 57 -8.74 -15.14 -3.89
C MET A 57 -7.80 -15.70 -4.96
N ARG A 58 -7.37 -14.87 -5.93
CA ARG A 58 -6.56 -15.30 -7.09
C ARG A 58 -7.12 -16.55 -7.79
N TYR A 59 -8.37 -16.49 -8.25
CA TYR A 59 -8.96 -17.62 -9.00
C TYR A 59 -8.26 -17.88 -10.34
N ASP A 60 -7.66 -16.86 -10.93
CA ASP A 60 -6.97 -16.96 -12.21
C ASP A 60 -5.64 -17.74 -12.06
N LYS A 61 -5.53 -18.87 -12.77
CA LYS A 61 -4.33 -19.74 -12.76
C LYS A 61 -3.15 -19.14 -13.53
N LEU A 62 -3.43 -18.35 -14.57
CA LEU A 62 -2.41 -17.74 -15.41
C LEU A 62 -2.09 -16.32 -14.92
N ALA A 63 -0.80 -15.97 -14.92
CA ALA A 63 -0.37 -14.61 -14.58
C ALA A 63 -0.92 -13.56 -15.58
N SER A 64 -1.06 -13.94 -16.86
CA SER A 64 -1.63 -13.08 -17.91
C SER A 64 -3.10 -12.75 -17.64
N SER A 65 -3.93 -13.75 -17.31
CA SER A 65 -5.34 -13.54 -17.02
C SER A 65 -5.54 -12.76 -15.72
N PHE A 66 -4.76 -13.07 -14.67
CA PHE A 66 -4.78 -12.28 -13.43
C PHE A 66 -4.41 -10.81 -13.68
N LYS A 67 -3.35 -10.54 -14.46
CA LYS A 67 -2.96 -9.18 -14.83
C LYS A 67 -4.09 -8.47 -15.58
N ALA A 68 -4.70 -9.13 -16.57
CA ALA A 68 -5.82 -8.57 -17.33
C ALA A 68 -7.00 -8.19 -16.41
N MET A 69 -7.35 -9.05 -15.45
CA MET A 69 -8.42 -8.77 -14.48
C MET A 69 -8.11 -7.58 -13.57
N VAL A 70 -6.87 -7.44 -13.11
CA VAL A 70 -6.44 -6.28 -12.31
C VAL A 70 -6.48 -5.01 -13.16
N THR A 71 -5.97 -5.06 -14.39
CA THR A 71 -6.01 -3.92 -15.32
C THR A 71 -7.44 -3.49 -15.61
N LEU A 72 -8.34 -4.44 -15.88
CA LEU A 72 -9.75 -4.17 -16.13
C LEU A 72 -10.42 -3.51 -14.92
N ALA A 73 -10.15 -4.00 -13.71
CA ALA A 73 -10.66 -3.39 -12.49
C ALA A 73 -10.18 -1.94 -12.36
N CYS A 74 -8.90 -1.67 -12.59
CA CYS A 74 -8.36 -0.31 -12.55
C CYS A 74 -9.02 0.60 -13.59
N ILE A 75 -9.24 0.12 -14.82
CA ILE A 75 -9.96 0.87 -15.86
C ILE A 75 -11.39 1.19 -15.42
N GLU A 76 -12.14 0.19 -14.92
CA GLU A 76 -13.49 0.38 -14.38
C GLU A 76 -13.51 1.47 -13.29
N LYS A 77 -12.50 1.47 -12.41
CA LYS A 77 -12.38 2.43 -11.31
C LYS A 77 -12.07 3.85 -11.79
N CYS A 78 -11.18 3.99 -12.78
CA CYS A 78 -10.84 5.28 -13.39
C CYS A 78 -12.04 5.86 -14.12
N LEU A 79 -12.68 5.09 -15.01
CA LEU A 79 -13.87 5.55 -15.73
C LEU A 79 -14.98 5.99 -14.77
N ARG A 80 -15.22 5.24 -13.69
CA ARG A 80 -16.19 5.66 -12.67
C ARG A 80 -15.81 6.94 -11.92
N ALA A 81 -14.53 7.27 -11.82
CA ALA A 81 -14.09 8.53 -11.22
C ALA A 81 -14.25 9.70 -12.21
N ASP A 82 -13.90 9.47 -13.48
CA ASP A 82 -13.92 10.48 -14.54
C ASP A 82 -15.36 10.85 -14.96
N PHE A 83 -16.30 9.90 -14.91
CA PHE A 83 -17.72 10.10 -15.19
C PHE A 83 -18.60 10.21 -13.95
N SER A 84 -18.00 10.32 -12.76
CA SER A 84 -18.77 10.63 -11.55
C SER A 84 -19.02 12.13 -11.55
N ASP A 85 -20.15 12.55 -12.12
CA ASP A 85 -20.74 13.90 -12.01
C ASP A 85 -21.16 14.20 -10.56
N LYS A 86 -20.21 14.12 -9.64
CA LYS A 86 -20.35 14.67 -8.30
C LYS A 86 -19.68 16.04 -8.32
N PRO A 87 -20.40 17.12 -7.96
CA PRO A 87 -19.78 18.44 -7.84
C PRO A 87 -18.62 18.44 -6.84
#